data_AF-A0A0L9THY0-F1
#
_entry.id   AF-A0A0L9THY0-F1
#
_cell.length_a   1.000
_cell.length_b   1.000
_cell.length_c   1.000
_cell.angle_alpha   90.00
_cell.angle_beta   90.00
_cell.angle_gamma   90.00
#
_symmetry.space_group_name_H-M   'P 1'
#
loop_
_entity.id
_entity.type
_entity.pdbx_description
1 polymer ?
#
loop_
_entity_poly.entity_id
_entity_poly.type
_entity_poly.pdbx_seq_one_letter_code
_entity_poly.pdbx_strand_id
1 'polypeptide(L)' 'MNVVTGPKEDRHLLTGLHTVADVYCGDCREVLGWKYERAYEASQRYKEGKFILEKSKIVKDNW' A
#
# COMPACT_ATOMS: atom_id res chain seq x y z
N MET A 1 8.07 4.03 -14.79
CA MET A 1 7.76 3.91 -13.34
C MET A 1 6.26 3.65 -13.27
N ASN A 2 5.82 2.44 -12.90
CA ASN A 2 4.42 2.02 -13.14
C ASN A 2 3.48 2.36 -11.97
N VAL A 3 4.05 2.75 -10.82
CA VAL A 3 3.33 3.20 -9.63
C VAL A 3 3.98 4.46 -9.07
N VAL A 4 3.18 5.30 -8.43
CA VAL A 4 3.60 6.52 -7.71
C VAL A 4 3.07 6.43 -6.29
N THR A 5 3.89 6.76 -5.30
CA THR A 5 3.48 6.79 -3.88
C THR A 5 3.08 8.20 -3.46
N GLY A 6 1.97 8.30 -2.73
CA GLY A 6 1.52 9.52 -2.08
C GLY A 6 2.34 9.91 -0.85
N PRO A 7 1.89 10.94 -0.12
CA PRO A 7 2.47 11.31 1.16
C PRO A 7 2.33 10.17 2.19
N LYS A 8 3.22 10.19 3.18
CA LYS A 8 3.17 9.25 4.31
C LYS A 8 2.16 9.75 5.33
N GLU A 9 1.28 8.86 5.77
CA GLU A 9 0.23 9.17 6.73
C GLU A 9 0.13 8.06 7.78
N ASP A 10 -0.11 8.44 9.02
CA ASP A 10 -0.36 7.48 10.09
C ASP A 10 -1.84 7.06 10.09
N ARG A 11 -2.08 5.75 9.98
CA ARG A 11 -3.41 5.14 9.89
C ARG A 11 -3.55 4.02 10.93
N HIS A 12 -4.65 4.03 11.68
CA HIS A 12 -5.02 2.91 12.56
C HIS A 12 -5.63 1.80 11.70
N LEU A 13 -5.00 0.63 11.71
CA LEU A 13 -5.44 -0.57 11.02
C LEU A 13 -5.75 -1.67 12.04
N LEU A 14 -6.29 -2.80 11.57
CA LEU A 14 -6.65 -3.93 12.43
C LEU A 14 -5.49 -4.44 13.30
N THR A 15 -4.26 -4.34 12.81
CA THR A 15 -3.05 -4.80 13.51
C THR A 15 -2.30 -3.66 14.22
N GLY A 16 -2.97 -2.54 14.51
CA GLY A 16 -2.38 -1.39 15.21
C GLY A 16 -2.05 -0.20 14.30
N LEU A 17 -1.30 0.76 14.85
CA LEU A 17 -0.87 1.97 14.16
C LEU A 17 0.21 1.66 13.13
N HIS A 18 0.06 2.22 11.93
CA HIS A 18 1.05 2.09 10.84
C HIS A 18 1.20 3.43 10.13
N THR A 19 2.41 3.75 9.69
CA THR A 19 2.61 4.76 8.65
C THR A 19 2.43 4.07 7.30
N VAL A 20 1.55 4.60 6.45
CA VAL A 20 1.26 4.08 5.11
C VAL A 20 1.40 5.19 4.07
N ALA A 21 1.56 4.82 2.80
CA ALA A 21 1.47 5.73 1.68
C ALA A 21 0.55 5.14 0.62
N ASP A 22 -0.41 5.91 0.13
CA ASP A 22 -1.29 5.49 -0.95
C ASP A 22 -0.47 5.26 -2.23
N VAL A 23 -0.89 4.29 -3.04
CA VAL A 23 -0.20 3.85 -4.24
C VAL A 23 -1.11 4.11 -5.43
N TYR A 24 -0.63 4.91 -6.37
CA TYR A 24 -1.35 5.35 -7.55
C TYR A 24 -0.77 4.71 -8.80
N CYS A 25 -1.62 4.44 -9.79
CA CYS A 25 -1.17 4.08 -11.13
C CYS A 25 -0.34 5.22 -11.74
N GLY A 26 0.81 4.88 -12.34
CA GLY A 26 1.68 5.87 -13.00
C GLY A 26 1.01 6.57 -14.18
N ASP A 27 0.08 5.88 -14.85
CA ASP A 27 -0.53 6.35 -16.09
C ASP A 27 -1.84 7.10 -15.85
N CYS A 28 -2.79 6.49 -15.15
CA CYS A 28 -4.13 7.07 -14.94
C CYS A 28 -4.34 7.75 -13.59
N ARG A 29 -3.33 7.70 -12.68
CA ARG A 29 -3.38 8.29 -11.33
C ARG A 29 -4.48 7.75 -10.41
N GLU A 30 -5.18 6.69 -10.81
CA GLU A 30 -6.13 5.99 -9.95
C GLU A 30 -5.43 5.37 -8.74
N VAL A 31 -6.07 5.40 -7.58
CA VAL A 31 -5.60 4.70 -6.37
C VAL A 31 -5.70 3.18 -6.60
N LEU A 32 -4.59 2.48 -6.46
CA LEU A 32 -4.50 1.02 -6.55
C LEU A 32 -4.53 0.37 -5.15
N GLY A 33 -4.17 1.12 -4.12
CA GLY A 33 -4.13 0.67 -2.73
C GLY A 33 -3.12 1.47 -1.91
N TRP A 34 -2.38 0.82 -1.00
CA TRP A 34 -1.37 1.47 -0.16
C TRP A 34 -0.18 0.56 0.14
N LYS A 35 0.94 1.17 0.52
CA LYS A 35 2.15 0.51 0.97
C LYS A 35 2.37 0.79 2.46
N TYR A 36 2.81 -0.21 3.21
CA TYR A 36 3.28 0.01 4.59
C TYR A 36 4.67 0.64 4.56
N GLU A 37 4.78 1.84 5.12
CA GLU A 37 6.05 2.56 5.27
C GLU A 37 6.72 2.26 6.61
N ARG A 38 5.91 2.13 7.68
CA ARG A 38 6.40 1.79 9.02
C ARG A 38 5.34 1.06 9.84
N ALA A 39 5.76 0.08 10.62
CA ALA A 39 4.96 -0.53 11.67
C ALA A 39 5.54 -0.16 13.04
N TYR A 40 4.67 0.25 13.97
CA TYR A 40 5.11 0.63 15.32
C TYR A 40 5.28 -0.59 16.24
N GLU A 41 4.59 -1.69 15.94
CA GLU A 41 4.73 -2.96 16.65
C GLU A 41 5.76 -3.87 15.97
N ALA A 42 6.70 -4.41 16.75
CA ALA A 42 7.75 -5.31 16.24
C ALA A 42 7.17 -6.55 15.52
N SER A 43 6.06 -7.08 16.04
CA SER A 43 5.32 -8.20 15.47
C SER A 43 4.78 -7.92 14.06
N GLN A 44 4.62 -6.65 13.68
CA GLN A 44 4.06 -6.21 12.40
C GLN A 44 5.11 -5.70 11.40
N ARG A 45 6.40 -5.61 11.77
CA ARG A 45 7.48 -5.12 10.89
C ARG A 45 7.63 -5.90 9.58
N TYR A 46 7.21 -7.16 9.56
CA TYR A 46 7.16 -7.97 8.33
C TYR A 46 6.24 -7.40 7.24
N LYS A 47 5.39 -6.41 7.57
CA LYS A 47 4.53 -5.68 6.63
C LYS A 47 5.26 -4.51 5.96
N GLU A 48 6.29 -3.94 6.58
CA GLU A 48 7.02 -2.80 6.03
C GLU A 48 7.54 -3.09 4.62
N GLY A 49 7.32 -2.17 3.69
CA GLY A 49 7.64 -2.34 2.28
C GLY A 49 6.58 -3.09 1.46
N LYS A 50 5.63 -3.80 2.08
CA LYS A 50 4.59 -4.56 1.37
C LYS A 50 3.45 -3.67 0.90
N PHE A 51 2.82 -4.10 -0.18
CA PHE A 51 1.68 -3.45 -0.82
C PHE A 51 0.40 -4.19 -0.51
N ILE A 52 -0.67 -3.43 -0.24
CA ILE A 52 -2.04 -3.89 -0.26
C ILE A 52 -2.69 -3.23 -1.45
N LEU A 53 -3.26 -4.03 -2.34
CA LEU A 53 -3.90 -3.54 -3.55
C LEU A 53 -5.37 -4.00 -3.58
N GLU A 54 -6.22 -3.16 -4.14
CA GLU A 54 -7.63 -3.48 -4.32
C GLU A 54 -7.81 -4.53 -5.41
N LYS A 55 -8.46 -5.64 -5.08
CA LYS A 55 -8.69 -6.75 -6.04
C LYS A 55 -9.48 -6.31 -7.26
N SER A 56 -10.42 -5.38 -7.12
CA SER A 56 -11.21 -4.81 -8.22
C SER A 56 -10.36 -4.04 -9.23
N LYS A 57 -9.15 -3.61 -8.83
CA LYS A 57 -8.19 -2.86 -9.66
C LYS A 57 -7.09 -3.75 -10.24
N ILE A 58 -7.12 -5.06 -9.98
CA ILE A 58 -6.14 -6.04 -10.49
C ILE A 58 -6.84 -7.01 -11.43
N VAL A 59 -6.26 -7.17 -12.62
CA VAL A 59 -6.60 -8.25 -13.54
C VAL A 59 -5.44 -9.24 -13.54
N LYS A 60 -5.75 -10.53 -13.40
CA LYS A 60 -4.77 -11.59 -13.67
C LYS A 60 -4.74 -11.81 -15.16
N ASP A 61 -3.57 -11.60 -15.76
CA ASP A 61 -3.32 -12.05 -17.12
C ASP A 61 -3.06 -13.57 -17.07
N ASN A 62 -3.92 -14.34 -17.74
CA ASN A 62 -3.75 -15.79 -17.89
C ASN A 62 -2.96 -16.05 -19.17
N TRP A 63 -1.64 -16.18 -19.05
CA TRP A 63 -0.78 -16.70 -20.11
C TRP A 63 -0.71 -18.22 -20.08
#